data_AF-A0AAW0DDE7-F1
#
_entry.id   AF-A0AAW0DDE7-F1
#
_cell.length_a   1.000
_cell.length_b   1.000
_cell.length_c   1.000
_cell.angle_alpha   90.00
_cell.angle_beta   90.00
_cell.angle_gamma   90.00
#
_symmetry.space_group_name_H-M   'P 1'
#
loop_
_entity.id
_entity.type
_entity.pdbx_description
1 polymer ?
#
loop_
_entity_poly.entity_id
_entity_poly.type
_entity_poly.pdbx_seq_one_letter_code
_entity_poly.pdbx_strand_id
1 'polypeptide(L)'
;MSTYSRREEDANRAQDIQIKAGLEGGARAGAVGVGLTILLHYTWPAFRRLRLPFKAFVVSGFTMSGMTFGAERALLAHETERRKEENTLRRQARLELAQRGIIPTETEITKWRTERDAASTNGSESSRA
;
A
#
# COMPACT_ATOMS: atom_id res chain seq x y z
N MET A 1 14.82 18.06 -11.05
CA MET A 1 13.65 17.17 -11.12
C MET A 1 12.47 17.91 -10.49
N SER A 2 11.40 18.18 -11.25
CA SER A 2 10.28 18.99 -10.75
C SER A 2 9.49 18.20 -9.69
N THR A 3 8.98 18.87 -8.66
CA THR A 3 8.18 18.25 -7.58
C THR A 3 6.95 17.47 -8.08
N TYR A 4 6.50 17.77 -9.30
CA TYR A 4 5.44 17.05 -10.01
C TYR A 4 5.86 15.61 -10.38
N SER A 5 7.04 15.43 -11.00
CA SER A 5 7.53 14.12 -11.43
C SER A 5 7.66 13.10 -10.29
N ARG A 6 8.12 13.55 -9.13
CA ARG A 6 8.29 12.68 -7.95
C ARG A 6 6.95 12.22 -7.35
N ARG A 7 5.92 13.08 -7.39
CA ARG A 7 4.57 12.71 -6.92
C ARG A 7 3.89 11.72 -7.86
N GLU A 8 4.13 11.86 -9.16
CA GLU A 8 3.59 10.96 -10.18
C GLU A 8 4.24 9.56 -10.11
N GLU A 9 5.56 9.49 -9.89
CA GLU A 9 6.26 8.23 -9.65
C GLU A 9 5.76 7.51 -8.38
N ASP A 10 5.57 8.24 -7.27
CA ASP A 10 5.03 7.68 -6.03
C ASP A 10 3.59 7.17 -6.22
N ALA A 11 2.76 7.91 -6.97
CA ALA A 11 1.38 7.51 -7.29
C ALA A 11 1.34 6.25 -8.18
N ASN A 12 2.16 6.21 -9.24
CA ASN A 12 2.27 5.06 -10.13
C ASN A 12 2.72 3.80 -9.36
N ARG A 13 3.68 3.96 -8.45
CA ARG A 13 4.16 2.85 -7.62
C ARG A 13 3.10 2.34 -6.65
N ALA A 14 2.31 3.23 -6.04
CA ALA A 14 1.18 2.85 -5.20
C ALA A 14 0.10 2.11 -6.01
N GLN A 15 -0.18 2.56 -7.22
CA GLN A 15 -1.17 1.96 -8.12
C GLN A 15 -0.77 0.54 -8.55
N ASP A 16 0.49 0.31 -8.87
CA ASP A 16 1.01 -1.03 -9.20
C ASP A 16 0.86 -2.03 -8.03
N ILE A 17 1.09 -1.57 -6.80
CA ILE A 17 0.94 -2.38 -5.59
C ILE A 17 -0.54 -2.74 -5.38
N GLN A 18 -1.44 -1.76 -5.55
CA GLN A 18 -2.88 -1.98 -5.43
C GLN A 18 -3.41 -2.95 -6.48
N ILE A 19 -3.00 -2.82 -7.74
CA ILE A 19 -3.45 -3.70 -8.84
C ILE A 19 -3.03 -5.14 -8.57
N LYS A 20 -1.76 -5.36 -8.19
CA LYS A 20 -1.25 -6.71 -7.90
C LYS A 20 -1.97 -7.35 -6.71
N ALA A 21 -2.12 -6.62 -5.62
CA ALA A 21 -2.78 -7.13 -4.42
C ALA A 21 -4.30 -7.31 -4.62
N GLY A 22 -4.94 -6.43 -5.39
CA GLY A 22 -6.32 -6.56 -5.80
C GLY A 22 -6.54 -7.80 -6.68
N LEU A 23 -5.65 -8.06 -7.63
CA LEU A 23 -5.73 -9.27 -8.46
C LEU A 23 -5.60 -10.55 -7.62
N GLU A 24 -4.64 -10.59 -6.70
CA GLU A 24 -4.45 -11.72 -5.78
C GLU A 24 -5.67 -11.91 -4.85
N GLY A 25 -6.18 -10.82 -4.27
CA GLY A 25 -7.37 -10.84 -3.42
C GLY A 25 -8.62 -11.28 -4.18
N GLY A 26 -8.81 -10.77 -5.39
CA GLY A 26 -9.91 -11.14 -6.27
C GLY A 26 -9.85 -12.61 -6.69
N ALA A 27 -8.67 -13.11 -7.05
CA ALA A 27 -8.47 -14.52 -7.41
C ALA A 27 -8.80 -15.46 -6.25
N ARG A 28 -8.32 -15.14 -5.03
CA ARG A 28 -8.59 -15.93 -3.82
C ARG A 28 -10.08 -15.94 -3.47
N ALA A 29 -10.71 -14.77 -3.42
CA ALA A 29 -12.13 -14.68 -3.09
C ALA A 29 -13.01 -15.29 -4.19
N GLY A 30 -12.64 -15.14 -5.46
CA GLY A 30 -13.30 -15.80 -6.58
C GLY A 30 -13.26 -17.32 -6.46
N ALA A 31 -12.11 -17.90 -6.11
CA ALA A 31 -11.98 -19.34 -5.85
C ALA A 31 -12.89 -19.80 -4.69
N VAL A 32 -12.97 -19.02 -3.61
CA VAL A 32 -13.91 -19.25 -2.51
C VAL A 32 -15.37 -19.16 -2.97
N GLY A 33 -15.71 -18.16 -3.78
CA GLY A 33 -17.05 -17.97 -4.35
C GLY A 33 -17.46 -19.14 -5.26
N VAL A 34 -16.54 -19.67 -6.07
CA VAL A 34 -16.77 -20.88 -6.87
C VAL A 34 -17.00 -22.08 -5.97
N GLY A 35 -16.14 -22.29 -4.96
CA GLY A 35 -16.28 -23.39 -4.01
C GLY A 35 -17.62 -23.37 -3.26
N LEU A 36 -18.01 -22.19 -2.76
CA LEU A 36 -19.30 -21.98 -2.10
C LEU A 36 -20.48 -22.24 -3.04
N THR A 37 -20.39 -21.77 -4.29
CA THR A 37 -21.45 -21.97 -5.29
C THR A 37 -21.61 -23.46 -5.64
N ILE A 38 -20.51 -24.20 -5.75
CA ILE A 38 -20.54 -25.66 -5.97
C ILE A 38 -21.17 -26.36 -4.77
N LEU A 39 -20.72 -26.03 -3.55
CA LEU A 39 -21.23 -26.65 -2.33
C LEU A 39 -22.73 -26.40 -2.17
N LEU A 40 -23.17 -25.15 -2.36
CA LEU A 40 -24.57 -24.75 -2.28
C LEU A 40 -25.43 -25.40 -3.36
N HIS A 41 -24.85 -25.70 -4.54
CA HIS A 41 -25.54 -26.42 -5.61
C HIS A 41 -25.91 -27.85 -5.22
N TYR A 42 -25.05 -28.52 -4.45
CA TYR A 42 -25.24 -29.92 -4.03
C TYR A 42 -25.98 -30.06 -2.70
N THR A 43 -25.88 -29.09 -1.79
CA THR A 43 -26.53 -29.16 -0.47
C THR A 43 -27.96 -28.61 -0.47
N TRP A 44 -28.28 -27.60 -1.30
CA TRP A 44 -29.57 -26.93 -1.24
C TRP A 44 -30.41 -27.10 -2.52
N PRO A 45 -31.56 -27.82 -2.46
CA PRO A 45 -32.43 -28.02 -3.62
C PRO A 45 -33.03 -26.72 -4.20
N ALA A 46 -33.23 -25.67 -3.41
CA ALA A 46 -33.69 -24.37 -3.91
C ALA A 46 -32.62 -23.66 -4.75
N PHE A 47 -31.37 -23.64 -4.29
CA PHE A 47 -30.25 -23.07 -5.04
C PHE A 47 -29.91 -23.89 -6.30
N ARG A 48 -30.13 -25.21 -6.25
CA ARG A 48 -30.01 -26.08 -7.42
C ARG A 48 -30.92 -25.66 -8.58
N ARG A 49 -32.14 -25.20 -8.28
CA ARG A 49 -33.16 -24.76 -9.24
C ARG A 49 -32.91 -23.35 -9.81
N LEU A 50 -31.97 -22.58 -9.25
CA LEU A 50 -31.64 -21.24 -9.75
C LEU A 50 -30.91 -21.31 -11.10
N ARG A 51 -31.16 -20.30 -11.95
CA ARG A 51 -30.57 -20.19 -13.28
C ARG A 51 -29.05 -20.00 -13.20
N LEU A 52 -28.31 -20.52 -14.19
CA LEU A 52 -26.85 -20.41 -14.29
C LEU A 52 -26.32 -18.96 -14.21
N PRO A 53 -26.96 -17.94 -14.83
CA PRO A 53 -26.48 -16.56 -14.73
C PRO A 53 -26.43 -16.03 -13.29
N PHE A 54 -27.38 -16.45 -12.44
CA PHE A 54 -27.41 -16.04 -11.04
C PHE A 54 -26.20 -16.60 -10.26
N LYS A 55 -25.80 -17.83 -10.56
CA LYS A 55 -24.61 -18.45 -9.94
C LYS A 55 -23.33 -17.74 -10.35
N ALA A 56 -23.22 -17.39 -11.64
CA ALA A 56 -22.10 -16.58 -12.14
C ALA A 56 -22.07 -15.20 -11.48
N PHE A 57 -23.22 -14.57 -11.28
CA PHE A 57 -23.34 -13.29 -10.57
C PHE A 57 -22.82 -13.40 -9.12
N VAL A 58 -23.20 -14.45 -8.39
CA VAL A 58 -22.68 -14.68 -7.03
C VAL A 58 -21.15 -14.78 -7.03
N VAL A 59 -20.58 -15.59 -7.92
CA VAL A 59 -19.11 -15.71 -8.04
C VAL A 59 -18.46 -14.37 -8.38
N SER A 60 -19.03 -13.59 -9.30
CA SER A 60 -18.49 -12.26 -9.62
C SER A 60 -18.54 -11.29 -8.43
N GLY A 61 -19.55 -11.38 -7.58
CA GLY A 61 -19.63 -10.60 -6.34
C GLY A 61 -18.48 -10.92 -5.39
N PHE A 62 -18.20 -12.20 -5.17
CA PHE A 62 -17.05 -12.61 -4.37
C PHE A 62 -15.71 -12.12 -4.96
N THR A 63 -15.52 -12.24 -6.27
CA THR A 63 -14.31 -11.76 -6.95
C THR A 63 -14.13 -10.25 -6.80
N MET A 64 -15.18 -9.47 -7.05
CA MET A 64 -15.14 -8.01 -6.91
C MET A 64 -14.85 -7.59 -5.47
N SER A 65 -15.53 -8.19 -4.49
CA SER A 65 -15.25 -7.91 -3.08
C SER A 65 -13.80 -8.25 -2.71
N GLY A 66 -13.29 -9.41 -3.13
CA GLY A 66 -11.89 -9.79 -2.90
C GLY A 66 -10.88 -8.83 -3.51
N MET A 67 -11.19 -8.30 -4.70
CA MET A 67 -10.35 -7.33 -5.38
C MET A 67 -10.28 -6.01 -4.60
N THR A 68 -11.44 -5.50 -4.16
CA THR A 68 -11.50 -4.27 -3.35
C THR A 68 -10.77 -4.42 -2.02
N PHE A 69 -11.05 -5.49 -1.25
CA PHE A 69 -10.37 -5.72 0.03
C PHE A 69 -8.88 -5.98 -0.12
N GLY A 70 -8.46 -6.65 -1.20
CA GLY A 70 -7.05 -6.88 -1.52
C GLY A 70 -6.31 -5.56 -1.79
N ALA A 71 -6.88 -4.70 -2.64
CA ALA A 71 -6.32 -3.39 -2.95
C ALA A 71 -6.25 -2.47 -1.72
N GLU A 72 -7.34 -2.41 -0.95
CA GLU A 72 -7.43 -1.58 0.27
C GLU A 72 -6.38 -2.00 1.31
N ARG A 73 -6.22 -3.30 1.54
CA ARG A 73 -5.20 -3.83 2.46
C ARG A 73 -3.79 -3.43 2.04
N ALA A 74 -3.49 -3.46 0.74
CA ALA A 74 -2.18 -3.10 0.24
C ALA A 74 -1.90 -1.60 0.35
N LEU A 75 -2.92 -0.77 0.10
CA LEU A 75 -2.82 0.68 0.31
C LEU A 75 -2.59 1.01 1.79
N LEU A 76 -3.38 0.43 2.70
CA LEU A 76 -3.23 0.64 4.14
C LEU A 76 -1.87 0.16 4.65
N ALA A 77 -1.36 -0.96 4.14
CA ALA A 77 -0.03 -1.45 4.47
C ALA A 77 1.05 -0.46 3.99
N HIS A 78 0.92 0.06 2.77
CA HIS A 78 1.85 1.06 2.24
C HIS A 78 1.84 2.35 3.07
N GLU A 79 0.66 2.90 3.39
CA GLU A 79 0.55 4.09 4.24
C GLU A 79 1.09 3.85 5.65
N THR A 80 0.83 2.68 6.22
CA THR A 80 1.32 2.33 7.56
C THR A 80 2.85 2.29 7.57
N GLU A 81 3.46 1.73 6.54
CA GLU A 81 4.92 1.68 6.41
C GLU A 81 5.50 3.09 6.25
N ARG A 82 4.90 3.93 5.39
CA ARG A 82 5.30 5.34 5.23
C ARG A 82 5.20 6.13 6.54
N ARG A 83 4.13 5.93 7.32
CA ARG A 83 3.97 6.57 8.64
C ARG A 83 5.02 6.09 9.65
N LYS A 84 5.40 4.80 9.62
CA LYS A 84 6.47 4.26 10.46
C LYS A 84 7.82 4.87 10.08
N GLU A 85 8.16 4.89 8.79
CA GLU A 85 9.37 5.53 8.27
C GLU A 85 9.46 6.98 8.73
N GLU A 86 8.38 7.76 8.53
CA GLU A 86 8.36 9.15 8.94
C GLU A 86 8.52 9.34 10.46
N ASN A 87 7.84 8.51 11.27
CA ASN A 87 7.99 8.57 12.73
C ASN A 87 9.40 8.20 13.19
N THR A 88 10.04 7.21 12.57
CA THR A 88 11.42 6.85 12.89
C THR A 88 12.38 7.98 12.54
N LEU A 89 12.19 8.64 11.39
CA LEU A 89 12.99 9.79 10.99
C LEU A 89 12.78 10.99 11.91
N ARG A 90 11.54 11.31 12.27
CA ARG A 90 11.22 12.36 13.25
C ARG A 90 11.86 12.07 14.61
N ARG A 91 11.89 10.79 15.03
CA ARG A 91 12.55 10.37 16.27
C ARG A 91 14.07 10.56 16.19
N GLN A 92 14.71 10.20 15.07
CA GLN A 92 16.14 10.43 14.84
C GLN A 92 16.47 11.94 14.87
N ALA A 93 15.70 12.76 14.15
CA ALA A 93 15.86 14.20 14.13
C ALA A 93 15.78 14.81 15.54
N ARG A 94 14.80 14.38 16.35
CA ARG A 94 14.67 14.83 17.74
C ARG A 94 15.88 14.46 18.60
N LEU A 95 16.43 13.26 18.43
CA LEU A 95 17.61 12.82 19.19
C LEU A 95 18.87 13.60 18.79
N GLU A 96 19.12 13.77 17.49
CA GLU A 96 20.30 14.49 16.99
C GLU A 96 20.23 15.99 17.31
N LEU A 97 19.06 16.61 17.19
CA LEU A 97 18.86 18.02 17.57
C LEU A 97 19.03 18.22 19.08
N ALA A 98 18.50 17.30 19.90
CA ALA A 98 18.69 17.35 21.35
C ALA A 98 20.17 17.19 21.75
N GLN A 99 20.93 16.33 21.08
CA GLN A 99 22.38 16.21 21.28
C GLN A 99 23.13 17.51 20.95
N ARG A 100 22.65 18.27 19.97
CA ARG A 100 23.17 19.59 19.60
C ARG A 100 22.67 20.72 20.53
N GLY A 101 21.83 20.42 21.52
CA GLY A 101 21.21 21.42 22.40
C GLY A 101 20.12 22.27 21.73
N ILE A 102 19.63 21.86 20.57
CA ILE A 102 18.62 22.60 19.77
C ILE A 102 17.23 22.06 20.10
N ILE A 103 16.27 22.96 20.33
CA ILE A 103 14.86 22.59 20.55
C ILE A 103 14.29 22.04 19.23
N PRO A 104 13.76 20.81 19.21
CA PRO A 104 13.26 20.19 17.99
C PRO A 104 11.90 20.79 17.59
N THR A 105 11.96 21.92 16.89
CA THR A 105 10.81 22.55 16.23
C THR A 105 10.66 22.03 14.80
N GLU A 106 9.48 22.16 14.20
CA GLU A 106 9.24 21.74 12.80
C GLU A 106 10.21 22.39 11.81
N THR A 107 10.61 23.65 12.06
CA THR A 107 11.57 24.38 11.24
C THR A 107 12.97 23.75 11.32
N GLU A 108 13.43 23.38 12.53
CA GLU A 108 14.74 22.77 12.74
C GLU A 108 14.79 21.33 12.23
N ILE A 109 13.70 20.57 12.34
CA ILE A 109 13.57 19.24 11.72
C ILE A 109 13.66 19.35 10.20
N THR A 110 13.08 20.39 9.60
CA THR A 110 13.17 20.64 8.16
C THR A 110 14.60 20.98 7.73
N LYS A 111 15.29 21.86 8.47
CA LYS A 111 16.71 22.18 8.23
C LYS A 111 17.60 20.94 8.35
N TRP A 112 17.42 20.16 9.41
CA TRP A 112 18.13 18.90 9.61
C TRP A 112 17.92 17.93 8.43
N ARG A 113 16.69 17.83 7.90
CA ARG A 113 16.42 16.99 6.73
C ARG A 113 17.16 17.50 5.49
N THR A 114 17.15 18.80 5.23
CA THR A 114 17.87 19.38 4.09
C THR A 114 19.40 19.21 4.21
N GLU A 115 19.96 19.35 5.42
CA GLU A 115 21.38 19.11 5.67
C GLU A 115 21.78 17.66 5.41
N ARG A 116 20.96 16.71 5.87
CA ARG A 116 21.19 15.27 5.67
C ARG A 116 21.09 14.87 4.19
N ASP A 117 20.10 15.40 3.47
CA ASP A 117 19.94 15.14 2.03
C ASP A 117 21.11 15.71 1.22
N ALA A 118 21.58 16.93 1.55
CA ALA A 118 22.76 17.53 0.94
C ALA A 118 24.06 16.73 1.24
N ALA A 119 24.24 16.29 2.49
CA ALA A 119 25.38 15.45 2.87
C ALA A 119 25.39 14.09 2.15
N SER A 120 24.21 13.48 1.95
CA SER A 120 24.09 12.22 1.21
C SER A 120 24.44 12.36 -0.28
N THR A 121 24.13 13.52 -0.88
CA THR A 121 24.44 13.83 -2.29
C THR A 121 25.94 14.02 -2.48
N ASN A 122 26.58 14.85 -1.63
CA ASN A 122 28.02 15.12 -1.70
C ASN A 122 28.88 13.88 -1.39
N GLY A 123 28.46 13.01 -0.47
CA GLY A 123 29.16 11.76 -0.18
C GLY A 123 29.16 10.76 -1.35
N SER A 124 28.13 10.81 -2.21
CA SER A 124 28.05 9.98 -3.41
C SER A 124 28.96 10.44 -4.55
N GLU A 125 29.28 11.75 -4.60
CA GLU A 125 30.23 12.32 -5.56
C GLU A 125 31.68 12.10 -5.11
N SER A 126 31.97 12.24 -3.81
CA SER A 126 33.33 12.00 -3.27
C SER A 126 33.78 10.54 -3.31
N SER A 127 32.86 9.58 -3.45
CA SER A 127 33.17 8.14 -3.57
C SER A 127 33.32 7.69 -5.04
N ARG A 128 32.96 8.56 -6.00
CA ARG A 128 33.08 8.33 -7.45
C ARG A 128 34.29 9.04 -8.08
N ALA A 129 34.96 9.91 -7.33
CA ALA A 129 36.23 10.55 -7.68
C ALA A 129 37.41 9.76 -7.10
#